data_AF-A0A2V5W1L6-F1
#
_entry.id   AF-A0A2V5W1L6-F1
#
_cell.length_a   1.000
_cell.length_b   1.000
_cell.length_c   1.000
_cell.angle_alpha   90.00
_cell.angle_beta   90.00
_cell.angle_gamma   90.00
#
_symmetry.space_group_name_H-M   'P 1'
#
loop_
_entity.id
_entity.type
_entity.pdbx_description
1 polymer ?
#
loop_
_entity_poly.entity_id
_entity_poly.type
_entity_poly.pdbx_seq_one_letter_code
_entity_poly.pdbx_strand_id
1 'polypeptide(L)'
;MIGFLRFVGVANAAIWFGASIFFTFFVAPAFFSEKMIHLLTKPYAGAAVQLLLERYFILYLICGILAMFHLVAEWLYMGKPLQRLTLWLLLGIFWFGLIGGFIIQPKLQGLHRVMYGPGVAQQQRQEAQHSFALWHGASQILNLMVLTGITVYLWRVTTPGSGYRHRA
;
A
#
# COMPACT_ATOMS: atom_id res chain seq x y z
N MET A 1 14.24 26.72 7.44
CA MET A 1 12.92 26.05 7.55
C MET A 1 12.38 25.52 6.24
N ILE A 2 12.42 26.27 5.12
CA ILE A 2 11.81 25.84 3.84
C ILE A 2 12.45 24.57 3.24
N GLY A 3 13.79 24.46 3.29
CA GLY A 3 14.49 23.27 2.79
C GLY A 3 14.26 22.01 3.64
N PHE A 4 14.18 22.16 4.97
CA PHE A 4 13.98 21.04 5.89
C PHE A 4 12.60 20.40 5.73
N LEU A 5 11.53 21.21 5.68
CA LEU A 5 10.17 20.70 5.44
C LEU A 5 10.12 19.93 4.11
N ARG A 6 10.61 20.53 3.03
CA ARG A 6 10.64 19.89 1.70
C ARG A 6 11.44 18.59 1.71
N PHE A 7 12.59 18.55 2.39
CA PHE A 7 13.39 17.34 2.54
C PHE A 7 12.61 16.23 3.24
N VAL A 8 11.94 16.54 4.36
CA VAL A 8 11.13 15.56 5.11
C VAL A 8 9.98 15.02 4.25
N GLY A 9 9.31 15.88 3.47
CA GLY A 9 8.24 15.44 2.55
C GLY A 9 8.73 14.53 1.44
N VAL A 10 9.82 14.90 0.77
CA VAL A 10 10.44 14.08 -0.28
C VAL A 10 10.94 12.75 0.31
N ALA A 11 11.59 12.79 1.48
CA ALA A 11 12.10 11.59 2.15
C ALA A 11 10.96 10.63 2.53
N ASN A 12 9.87 11.13 3.12
CA ASN A 12 8.69 10.31 3.43
C ASN A 12 8.07 9.71 2.15
N ALA A 13 7.90 10.52 1.10
CA ALA A 13 7.36 10.04 -0.18
C ALA A 13 8.26 8.97 -0.82
N ALA A 14 9.58 9.15 -0.77
CA ALA A 14 10.55 8.19 -1.30
C ALA A 14 10.56 6.88 -0.51
N ILE A 15 10.51 6.94 0.83
CA ILE A 15 10.40 5.75 1.68
C ILE A 15 9.10 5.01 1.38
N TRP A 16 7.98 5.73 1.31
CA TRP A 16 6.67 5.14 1.04
C TRP A 16 6.63 4.46 -0.33
N PHE A 17 7.13 5.14 -1.36
CA PHE A 17 7.22 4.61 -2.72
C PHE A 17 8.15 3.41 -2.81
N GLY A 18 9.35 3.52 -2.25
CA GLY A 18 10.37 2.47 -2.26
C GLY A 18 9.89 1.20 -1.54
N ALA A 19 9.28 1.36 -0.36
CA ALA A 19 8.68 0.24 0.37
C ALA A 19 7.55 -0.41 -0.43
N SER A 20 6.71 0.39 -1.11
CA SER A 20 5.59 -0.13 -1.91
C SER A 20 6.07 -0.95 -3.10
N ILE A 21 7.08 -0.47 -3.84
CA ILE A 21 7.70 -1.22 -4.94
C ILE A 21 8.37 -2.49 -4.41
N PHE A 22 9.20 -2.35 -3.39
CA PHE A 22 9.97 -3.47 -2.86
C PHE A 22 9.06 -4.60 -2.37
N PHE A 23 8.00 -4.24 -1.64
CA PHE A 23 7.05 -5.21 -1.15
C PHE A 23 6.29 -5.91 -2.28
N THR A 24 5.79 -5.13 -3.25
CA THR A 24 4.94 -5.62 -4.35
C THR A 24 5.70 -6.53 -5.32
N PHE A 25 6.89 -6.13 -5.74
CA PHE A 25 7.61 -6.81 -6.82
C PHE A 25 8.66 -7.80 -6.33
N PHE A 26 9.13 -7.68 -5.08
CA PHE A 26 10.19 -8.54 -4.56
C PHE A 26 9.69 -9.39 -3.41
N VAL A 27 9.19 -8.79 -2.32
CA VAL A 27 8.85 -9.54 -1.10
C VAL A 27 7.70 -10.51 -1.35
N ALA A 28 6.54 -10.03 -1.80
CA ALA A 28 5.39 -10.93 -2.01
C ALA A 28 5.68 -12.05 -3.03
N PRO A 29 6.23 -11.78 -4.23
CA PRO A 29 6.57 -12.83 -5.19
C PRO A 29 7.65 -13.80 -4.70
N ALA A 30 8.64 -13.34 -3.92
CA ALA A 30 9.69 -14.21 -3.39
C ALA A 30 9.12 -15.30 -2.48
N PHE A 31 8.15 -14.97 -1.64
CA PHE A 31 7.51 -15.95 -0.75
C PHE A 31 6.57 -16.91 -1.48
N PHE A 32 6.01 -16.51 -2.62
CA PHE A 32 5.21 -17.38 -3.48
C PHE A 32 6.03 -18.11 -4.56
N SER A 33 7.36 -17.95 -4.58
CA SER A 33 8.24 -18.68 -5.50
C SER A 33 8.28 -20.17 -5.19
N GLU A 34 8.48 -21.02 -6.20
CA GLU A 34 8.57 -22.48 -6.01
C GLU A 34 9.65 -22.87 -5.00
N LYS A 35 10.80 -22.18 -5.02
CA LYS A 35 11.91 -22.42 -4.06
C LYS A 35 11.47 -22.15 -2.62
N MET A 36 10.79 -21.04 -2.36
CA MET A 36 10.33 -20.71 -1.01
C MET A 36 9.16 -21.59 -0.58
N ILE A 37 8.26 -21.94 -1.49
CA ILE A 37 7.19 -22.89 -1.23
C ILE A 37 7.76 -24.28 -0.93
N HIS A 38 8.87 -24.68 -1.55
CA HIS A 38 9.55 -25.93 -1.21
C HIS A 38 10.15 -25.92 0.20
N LEU A 39 10.59 -24.76 0.69
CA LEU A 39 11.18 -24.58 2.01
C LEU A 39 10.14 -24.45 3.12
N LEU A 40 9.16 -23.54 2.95
CA LEU A 40 8.15 -23.27 3.98
C LEU A 40 6.92 -24.19 3.84
N THR A 41 6.68 -24.80 2.67
CA THR A 41 5.46 -25.55 2.31
C THR A 41 4.19 -24.68 2.41
N LYS A 42 3.19 -24.90 1.53
CA LYS A 42 1.86 -24.30 1.77
C LYS A 42 1.26 -25.04 2.98
N PRO A 43 0.78 -24.36 4.05
CA PRO A 43 0.30 -22.98 4.14
C PRO A 43 1.25 -21.96 4.82
N TYR A 44 2.40 -22.38 5.36
CA TYR A 44 3.28 -21.51 6.16
C TYR A 44 3.90 -20.36 5.36
N ALA A 45 4.15 -20.57 4.07
CA ALA A 45 4.59 -19.50 3.17
C ALA A 45 3.57 -18.34 3.10
N GLY A 46 2.27 -18.66 3.09
CA GLY A 46 1.20 -17.65 3.12
C GLY A 46 1.10 -16.93 4.46
N ALA A 47 1.29 -17.66 5.57
CA ALA A 47 1.30 -17.07 6.91
C ALA A 47 2.50 -16.11 7.11
N ALA A 48 3.66 -16.44 6.56
CA ALA A 48 4.84 -15.56 6.59
C ALA A 48 4.59 -14.24 5.83
N VAL A 49 3.98 -14.31 4.64
CA VAL A 49 3.59 -13.12 3.88
C VAL A 49 2.58 -12.28 4.65
N GLN A 50 1.63 -12.91 5.34
CA GLN A 50 0.63 -12.20 6.14
C GLN A 50 1.26 -11.37 7.26
N LEU A 51 2.23 -11.94 8.00
CA LEU A 51 2.97 -11.22 9.04
C LEU A 51 3.74 -10.02 8.46
N LEU A 52 4.33 -10.19 7.27
CA LEU A 52 5.00 -9.12 6.55
C LEU A 52 4.02 -8.04 6.07
N LEU A 53 2.83 -8.44 5.62
CA LEU A 53 1.77 -7.53 5.15
C LEU A 53 1.25 -6.66 6.30
N GLU A 54 1.09 -7.21 7.50
CA GLU A 54 0.72 -6.45 8.71
C GLU A 54 1.76 -5.36 9.03
N ARG A 55 3.05 -5.70 8.99
CA ARG A 55 4.14 -4.72 9.22
C ARG A 55 4.20 -3.67 8.12
N TYR A 56 4.01 -4.08 6.87
CA TYR A 56 3.94 -3.18 5.72
C TYR A 56 2.75 -2.21 5.85
N PHE A 57 1.60 -2.69 6.34
CA PHE A 57 0.43 -1.85 6.58
C PHE A 57 0.66 -0.78 7.66
N ILE A 58 1.39 -1.11 8.73
CA ILE A 58 1.79 -0.11 9.74
C ILE A 58 2.67 0.97 9.10
N LEU A 59 3.67 0.58 8.30
CA LEU A 59 4.53 1.53 7.59
C LEU A 59 3.71 2.42 6.65
N TYR A 60 2.76 1.83 5.92
CA TYR A 60 1.83 2.53 5.05
C TYR A 60 1.02 3.60 5.80
N LEU A 61 0.46 3.26 6.97
CA LEU A 61 -0.28 4.20 7.81
C LEU A 61 0.62 5.35 8.30
N ILE A 62 1.83 5.04 8.78
CA ILE A 62 2.80 6.04 9.23
C ILE A 62 3.14 7.01 8.09
N CYS A 63 3.47 6.49 6.91
CA CYS A 63 3.80 7.30 5.75
C CYS A 63 2.63 8.18 5.27
N GLY A 64 1.41 7.63 5.28
CA GLY A 64 0.19 8.38 4.94
C GLY A 64 -0.10 9.52 5.92
N ILE A 65 0.01 9.24 7.23
CA ILE A 65 -0.16 10.24 8.30
C ILE A 65 0.90 11.33 8.18
N LEU A 66 2.18 10.97 8.02
CA LEU A 66 3.28 11.93 7.83
C LEU A 66 3.08 12.79 6.57
N ALA A 67 2.58 12.22 5.47
CA ALA A 67 2.27 12.96 4.25
C ALA A 67 1.13 13.99 4.46
N MET A 68 0.08 13.62 5.22
CA MET A 68 -1.00 14.54 5.59
C MET A 68 -0.50 15.66 6.50
N PHE A 69 0.28 15.34 7.55
CA PHE A 69 0.88 16.34 8.43
C PHE A 69 1.81 17.28 7.67
N HIS A 70 2.62 16.76 6.74
CA HIS A 70 3.47 17.57 5.90
C HIS A 70 2.66 18.56 5.05
N LEU A 71 1.55 18.11 4.44
CA LEU A 71 0.69 18.98 3.63
C LEU A 71 0.08 20.12 4.47
N VAL A 72 -0.34 19.83 5.71
CA VAL A 72 -0.86 20.83 6.65
C VAL A 72 0.26 21.79 7.09
N ALA A 73 1.47 21.26 7.34
CA ALA A 73 2.63 22.08 7.71
C ALA A 73 3.04 23.02 6.57
N GLU A 74 3.02 22.59 5.32
CA GLU A 74 3.28 23.50 4.18
C GLU A 74 2.22 24.61 4.07
N TRP A 75 0.96 24.30 4.35
CA TRP A 75 -0.10 25.31 4.35
C TRP A 75 0.06 26.34 5.48
N LEU A 76 0.31 25.89 6.72
CA LEU A 76 0.48 26.77 7.88
C LEU A 76 1.75 27.61 7.82
N TYR A 77 2.90 26.99 7.48
CA TYR A 77 4.21 27.65 7.58
C TYR A 77 4.65 28.37 6.30
N MET A 78 4.21 27.91 5.11
CA MET A 78 4.60 28.54 3.84
C MET A 78 3.49 29.37 3.20
N GLY A 79 2.28 29.36 3.76
CA GLY A 79 1.12 30.06 3.17
C GLY A 79 0.76 29.57 1.77
N LYS A 80 1.28 28.42 1.35
CA LYS A 80 0.96 27.81 0.05
C LYS A 80 -0.49 27.38 0.05
N PRO A 81 -1.25 27.62 -1.02
CA PRO A 81 -2.62 27.14 -1.10
C PRO A 81 -2.62 25.61 -0.98
N LEU A 82 -3.48 25.09 -0.11
CA LEU A 82 -3.67 23.65 0.05
C LEU A 82 -4.07 23.07 -1.32
N GLN A 83 -3.18 22.30 -1.94
CA GLN A 83 -3.47 21.70 -3.24
C GLN A 83 -4.55 20.63 -3.05
N ARG A 84 -5.81 21.01 -3.30
CA ARG A 84 -6.99 20.12 -3.15
C ARG A 84 -6.77 18.78 -3.85
N LEU A 85 -6.15 18.77 -5.03
CA LEU A 85 -5.85 17.55 -5.76
C LEU A 85 -4.89 16.63 -5.00
N THR A 86 -3.82 17.17 -4.41
CA THR A 86 -2.85 16.40 -3.62
C THR A 86 -3.50 15.85 -2.34
N LEU A 87 -4.39 16.61 -1.71
CA LEU A 87 -5.16 16.16 -0.55
C LEU A 87 -6.12 15.03 -0.93
N TRP A 88 -6.89 15.18 -2.01
CA TRP A 88 -7.80 14.14 -2.50
C TRP A 88 -7.04 12.87 -2.92
N LEU A 89 -5.87 13.02 -3.53
CA LEU A 89 -5.02 11.91 -3.91
C LEU A 89 -4.48 11.16 -2.69
N LEU A 90 -3.97 11.87 -1.67
CA LEU A 90 -3.52 11.27 -0.41
C LEU A 90 -4.66 10.57 0.34
N LEU A 91 -5.83 11.22 0.44
CA LEU A 91 -7.01 10.62 1.05
C LEU A 91 -7.46 9.37 0.30
N GLY A 92 -7.48 9.41 -1.05
CA GLY A 92 -7.85 8.28 -1.88
C GLY A 92 -6.89 7.09 -1.70
N ILE A 93 -5.59 7.33 -1.76
CA ILE A 93 -4.54 6.32 -1.51
C ILE A 93 -4.73 5.73 -0.11
N PHE A 94 -4.85 6.58 0.91
CA PHE A 94 -5.05 6.14 2.29
C PHE A 94 -6.30 5.25 2.42
N TRP A 95 -7.43 5.68 1.86
CA TRP A 95 -8.67 4.90 1.85
C TRP A 95 -8.55 3.56 1.14
N PHE A 96 -7.95 3.53 -0.05
CA PHE A 96 -7.75 2.27 -0.78
C PHE A 96 -6.83 1.31 -0.02
N GLY A 97 -5.80 1.83 0.66
CA GLY A 97 -4.97 1.03 1.56
C GLY A 97 -5.77 0.41 2.71
N LEU A 98 -6.64 1.19 3.36
CA LEU A 98 -7.52 0.68 4.42
C LEU A 98 -8.46 -0.42 3.90
N ILE A 99 -9.07 -0.24 2.73
CA ILE A 99 -9.94 -1.25 2.12
C ILE A 99 -9.16 -2.55 1.83
N GLY A 100 -7.95 -2.43 1.28
CA GLY A 100 -7.07 -3.56 1.03
C GLY A 100 -6.72 -4.34 2.31
N GLY A 101 -6.31 -3.63 3.36
CA GLY A 101 -5.90 -4.25 4.63
C GLY A 101 -7.05 -4.78 5.48
N PHE A 102 -8.16 -4.06 5.59
CA PHE A 102 -9.26 -4.44 6.50
C PHE A 102 -10.36 -5.27 5.86
N ILE A 103 -10.56 -5.20 4.54
CA ILE A 103 -11.66 -5.92 3.87
C ILE A 103 -11.12 -7.09 3.06
N ILE A 104 -10.11 -6.85 2.22
CA ILE A 104 -9.62 -7.86 1.27
C ILE A 104 -8.75 -8.91 1.97
N GLN A 105 -7.83 -8.47 2.83
CA GLN A 105 -6.91 -9.35 3.54
C GLN A 105 -7.60 -10.41 4.44
N PRO A 106 -8.56 -10.08 5.34
CA PRO A 106 -9.20 -11.10 6.17
C PRO A 106 -10.07 -12.06 5.35
N LYS A 107 -10.65 -11.59 4.24
CA LYS A 107 -11.44 -12.43 3.34
C LYS A 107 -10.57 -13.47 2.62
N LEU A 108 -9.39 -13.08 2.17
CA LEU A 108 -8.39 -13.98 1.60
C LEU A 108 -7.88 -15.01 2.62
N GLN A 109 -7.68 -14.61 3.89
CA GLN A 109 -7.27 -15.52 4.96
C GLN A 109 -8.36 -16.56 5.28
N GLY A 110 -9.62 -16.12 5.34
CA GLY A 110 -10.76 -17.02 5.54
C GLY A 110 -10.86 -18.08 4.43
N LEU A 111 -10.72 -17.65 3.17
CA LEU A 111 -10.70 -18.55 2.01
C LEU A 111 -9.50 -19.50 2.02
N HIS A 112 -8.31 -19.02 2.43
CA HIS A 112 -7.12 -19.87 2.56
C HIS A 112 -7.31 -20.97 3.61
N ARG A 113 -7.93 -20.64 4.75
CA ARG A 113 -8.22 -21.60 5.81
C ARG A 113 -9.21 -22.68 5.36
N VAL A 114 -10.19 -22.35 4.52
CA VAL A 114 -11.14 -23.31 3.94
C VAL A 114 -10.47 -24.19 2.89
N MET A 115 -9.59 -23.64 2.04
CA MET A 115 -8.86 -24.44 1.05
C MET A 115 -7.97 -25.53 1.68
N TYR A 116 -7.32 -25.23 2.80
CA TYR A 116 -6.36 -26.12 3.46
C TYR A 116 -6.91 -26.79 4.74
N GLY A 117 -8.20 -26.65 5.03
CA GLY A 117 -8.84 -27.28 6.17
C GLY A 117 -8.89 -28.81 6.05
N PRO A 118 -8.62 -29.56 7.14
CA PRO A 118 -8.80 -31.01 7.15
C PRO A 118 -10.29 -31.35 7.02
N GLY A 119 -10.64 -32.30 6.14
CA GLY A 119 -12.01 -32.79 5.95
C GLY A 119 -12.93 -32.00 5.01
N VAL A 120 -12.43 -30.97 4.32
CA VAL A 120 -13.24 -30.17 3.38
C VAL A 120 -13.47 -30.91 2.07
N ALA A 121 -14.74 -30.98 1.63
CA ALA A 121 -15.13 -31.64 0.38
C ALA A 121 -14.45 -30.99 -0.85
N GLN A 122 -14.07 -31.80 -1.83
CA GLN A 122 -13.34 -31.39 -3.05
C GLN A 122 -14.04 -30.20 -3.76
N GLN A 123 -15.38 -30.20 -3.77
CA GLN A 123 -16.21 -29.17 -4.40
C GLN A 123 -16.12 -27.81 -3.67
N GLN A 124 -16.12 -27.81 -2.33
CA GLN A 124 -15.90 -26.61 -1.51
C GLN A 124 -14.48 -26.06 -1.63
N ARG A 125 -13.49 -26.92 -1.86
CA ARG A 125 -12.10 -26.48 -2.13
C ARG A 125 -11.98 -25.75 -3.46
N GLN A 126 -12.68 -26.21 -4.50
CA GLN A 126 -12.66 -25.57 -5.82
C GLN A 126 -13.35 -24.20 -5.81
N GLU A 127 -14.50 -24.07 -5.14
CA GLU A 127 -15.17 -22.77 -4.97
C GLU A 127 -14.33 -21.77 -4.17
N ALA A 128 -13.65 -22.26 -3.13
CA ALA A 128 -12.74 -21.44 -2.34
C ALA A 128 -11.50 -21.00 -3.15
N GLN A 129 -10.98 -21.85 -4.05
CA GLN A 129 -9.88 -21.49 -4.96
C GLN A 129 -10.28 -20.42 -5.97
N HIS A 130 -11.45 -20.55 -6.59
CA HIS A 130 -11.94 -19.56 -7.54
C HIS A 130 -12.18 -18.21 -6.87
N SER A 131 -12.81 -18.23 -5.69
CA SER A 131 -13.03 -17.04 -4.87
C SER A 131 -11.70 -16.41 -4.42
N PHE A 132 -10.73 -17.23 -4.01
CA PHE A 132 -9.40 -16.75 -3.65
C PHE A 132 -8.70 -16.06 -4.83
N ALA A 133 -8.76 -16.64 -6.03
CA ALA A 133 -8.19 -16.04 -7.24
C ALA A 133 -8.82 -14.69 -7.58
N LEU A 134 -10.16 -14.57 -7.48
CA LEU A 134 -10.90 -13.32 -7.67
C LEU A 134 -10.49 -12.23 -6.67
N TRP A 135 -10.50 -12.56 -5.38
CA TRP A 135 -10.11 -11.61 -4.33
C TRP A 135 -8.62 -11.26 -4.41
N HIS A 136 -7.77 -12.20 -4.83
CA HIS A 136 -6.35 -11.95 -5.02
C HIS A 136 -6.11 -11.02 -6.21
N GLY A 137 -6.80 -11.24 -7.33
CA GLY A 137 -6.76 -10.34 -8.49
C GLY A 137 -7.26 -8.93 -8.15
N ALA A 138 -8.37 -8.82 -7.43
CA ALA A 138 -8.88 -7.53 -6.95
C ALA A 138 -7.87 -6.81 -6.04
N SER A 139 -7.19 -7.55 -5.15
CA SER A 139 -6.10 -7.02 -4.32
C SER A 139 -4.93 -6.48 -5.15
N GLN A 140 -4.54 -7.20 -6.20
CA GLN A 140 -3.45 -6.77 -7.09
C GLN A 140 -3.81 -5.47 -7.83
N ILE A 141 -5.03 -5.36 -8.34
CA ILE A 141 -5.51 -4.13 -9.01
C ILE A 141 -5.48 -2.96 -8.01
N LEU A 142 -5.97 -3.17 -6.80
CA LEU A 142 -5.98 -2.14 -5.76
C LEU A 142 -4.57 -1.69 -5.38
N ASN A 143 -3.65 -2.65 -5.23
CA ASN A 143 -2.25 -2.38 -4.94
C ASN A 143 -1.57 -1.59 -6.05
N LEU A 144 -1.86 -1.90 -7.33
CA LEU A 144 -1.36 -1.12 -8.48
C LEU A 144 -1.94 0.29 -8.53
N MET A 145 -3.22 0.47 -8.19
CA MET A 145 -3.84 1.81 -8.08
C MET A 145 -3.15 2.64 -6.99
N VAL A 146 -2.94 2.06 -5.81
CA VAL A 146 -2.22 2.68 -4.69
C VAL A 146 -0.79 3.04 -5.10
N LEU A 147 -0.07 2.12 -5.72
CA LEU A 147 1.30 2.33 -6.19
C LEU A 147 1.37 3.47 -7.21
N THR A 148 0.44 3.50 -8.16
CA THR A 148 0.34 4.57 -9.17
C THR A 148 0.07 5.92 -8.48
N GLY A 149 -0.84 5.94 -7.50
CA GLY A 149 -1.11 7.12 -6.69
C GLY A 149 0.13 7.63 -5.96
N ILE A 150 0.88 6.75 -5.30
CA ILE A 150 2.12 7.11 -4.58
C ILE A 150 3.18 7.62 -5.56
N THR A 151 3.26 7.04 -6.76
CA THR A 151 4.16 7.50 -7.83
C THR A 151 3.83 8.94 -8.25
N VAL A 152 2.55 9.22 -8.48
CA VAL A 152 2.07 10.58 -8.82
C VAL A 152 2.32 11.54 -7.67
N TYR A 153 2.13 11.10 -6.42
CA TYR A 153 2.43 11.90 -5.22
C TYR A 153 3.93 12.24 -5.14
N LEU A 154 4.81 11.26 -5.30
CA LEU A 154 6.26 11.47 -5.30
C LEU A 154 6.65 12.46 -6.39
N TRP A 155 6.14 12.27 -7.61
CA TRP A 155 6.38 13.17 -8.73
C TRP A 155 5.94 14.61 -8.42
N ARG A 156 4.77 14.78 -7.81
CA ARG A 156 4.25 16.10 -7.37
C ARG A 156 5.14 16.76 -6.32
N VAL A 157 5.65 15.99 -5.37
CA VAL A 157 6.49 16.51 -4.28
C VAL A 157 7.91 16.85 -4.78
N THR A 158 8.43 16.10 -5.75
CA THR A 158 9.75 16.35 -6.34
C THR A 158 9.74 17.48 -7.37
N THR A 159 8.65 17.63 -8.14
CA THR A 159 8.54 18.65 -9.19
C THR A 159 8.21 20.02 -8.59
N PRO A 160 9.12 21.02 -8.68
CA PRO A 160 8.83 22.36 -8.23
C PRO A 160 7.90 23.05 -9.23
N GLY A 161 6.58 22.90 -9.05
CA GLY A 161 5.59 23.45 -9.98
C GLY A 161 4.33 23.96 -9.28
N SER A 162 4.01 25.23 -9.56
CA SER A 162 2.72 25.92 -9.34
C SER A 162 2.32 26.30 -7.90
N GLY A 163 3.10 27.17 -7.24
CA GLY A 163 2.67 27.71 -5.94
C GLY A 163 3.27 29.04 -5.48
N TYR A 164 4.14 29.69 -6.25
CA TYR A 164 4.52 31.07 -5.93
C TYR A 164 3.36 31.99 -6.31
N ARG A 165 2.43 32.25 -5.39
CA ARG A 165 1.61 33.46 -5.44
C ARG A 165 2.57 34.62 -5.21
N HIS A 166 3.00 35.27 -6.28
CA HIS A 166 3.40 36.67 -6.18
C HIS A 166 2.16 37.43 -5.68
N ARG A 167 2.14 37.77 -4.39
CA ARG A 167 1.30 38.89 -3.93
C ARG A 167 2.04 40.15 -4.36
N ALA A 168 1.56 40.76 -5.45
CA ALA A 168 1.74 42.17 -5.71
C ALA A 168 1.00 42.98 -4.63
#